data_AF-A0A847L0S9-F1
#
_entry.id   AF-A0A847L0S9-F1
#
_cell.length_a   1.000
_cell.length_b   1.000
_cell.length_c   1.000
_cell.angle_alpha   90.00
_cell.angle_beta   90.00
_cell.angle_gamma   90.00
#
_symmetry.space_group_name_H-M   'P 1'
#
loop_
_entity.id
_entity.type
_entity.pdbx_description
1 polymer ?
#
loop_
_entity_poly.entity_id
_entity_poly.type
_entity_poly.pdbx_seq_one_letter_code
_entity_poly.pdbx_strand_id
1 'polypeptide(L)'
;MKKNWLLLVLTLFSLSMGLSSCSDDDDQKSTEAGILSFKFDKDVVSENSLVFGEPEIKEGEIKVIVSSKATDIDLKKLTPTIEVSQGATLSPASGIAQDFTKDVVYTVTAQDGVSKKSYTVKTVSLEVSESIYGTYLGEILEVELNGLPLLDGKSIPEKIHLTQGANGKAHF
;
A
#
# COMPACT_ATOMS: atom_id res chain seq x y z
N MET A 1 -86.44 -33.94 2.47
CA MET A 1 -85.84 -33.51 3.75
C MET A 1 -85.07 -32.22 3.46
N LYS A 2 -85.68 -31.06 3.73
CA LYS A 2 -85.30 -30.07 4.76
C LYS A 2 -83.79 -29.76 4.81
N LYS A 3 -83.27 -28.54 4.90
CA LYS A 3 -83.70 -27.14 4.70
C LYS A 3 -82.45 -26.35 5.14
N ASN A 4 -81.93 -25.44 4.30
CA ASN A 4 -81.29 -24.18 4.72
C ASN A 4 -79.93 -24.24 5.47
N TRP A 5 -79.05 -23.23 5.53
CA TRP A 5 -78.91 -21.88 4.97
C TRP A 5 -77.72 -21.24 5.73
N LEU A 6 -76.92 -20.40 5.06
CA LEU A 6 -75.97 -19.38 5.54
C LEU A 6 -75.57 -19.38 7.05
N LEU A 7 -74.26 -19.29 7.31
CA LEU A 7 -73.56 -18.29 8.15
C LEU A 7 -72.05 -18.64 8.14
N LEU A 8 -71.18 -17.91 7.43
CA LEU A 8 -70.43 -16.74 7.92
C LEU A 8 -69.51 -17.08 9.11
N VAL A 9 -68.28 -17.56 8.83
CA VAL A 9 -67.12 -17.27 9.69
C VAL A 9 -65.93 -16.92 8.82
N LEU A 10 -65.75 -15.61 8.70
CA LEU A 10 -64.58 -14.89 8.27
C LEU A 10 -63.43 -15.20 9.26
N THR A 11 -62.73 -16.32 9.08
CA THR A 11 -61.39 -16.51 9.67
C THR A 11 -60.40 -16.12 8.56
N LEU A 12 -60.04 -14.85 8.35
CA LEU A 12 -59.11 -14.12 9.23
C LEU A 12 -58.19 -15.07 10.01
N PHE A 13 -57.57 -16.01 9.28
CA PHE A 13 -56.25 -16.46 9.64
C PHE A 13 -55.34 -15.25 9.38
N SER A 14 -55.32 -14.38 10.37
CA SER A 14 -54.19 -13.53 10.68
C SER A 14 -52.98 -14.45 10.70
N LEU A 15 -52.33 -14.61 9.55
CA LEU A 15 -50.91 -14.90 9.52
C LEU A 15 -50.28 -13.63 10.06
N SER A 16 -50.29 -13.58 11.40
CA SER A 16 -49.65 -12.59 12.22
C SER A 16 -48.28 -12.36 11.64
N MET A 17 -48.06 -11.10 11.28
CA MET A 17 -46.78 -10.48 11.02
C MET A 17 -45.72 -11.12 11.91
N GLY A 18 -44.87 -11.93 11.29
CA GLY A 18 -43.52 -12.21 11.75
C GLY A 18 -42.56 -11.49 10.82
N LEU A 19 -42.77 -10.19 10.55
CA LEU A 19 -41.68 -9.34 10.11
C LEU A 19 -40.77 -9.23 11.32
N SER A 20 -39.76 -10.10 11.38
CA SER A 20 -38.62 -9.91 12.26
C SER A 20 -37.99 -8.58 11.84
N SER A 21 -38.47 -7.51 12.47
CA SER A 21 -37.84 -6.20 12.47
C SER A 21 -36.57 -6.35 13.31
N CYS A 22 -35.56 -7.04 12.78
CA CYS A 22 -34.20 -6.75 13.18
C CYS A 22 -33.81 -5.48 12.45
N SER A 23 -34.15 -4.36 13.06
CA SER A 23 -33.48 -3.08 12.84
C SER A 23 -32.41 -2.95 13.92
N ASP A 24 -31.55 -3.96 14.03
CA ASP A 24 -30.31 -3.78 14.76
C ASP A 24 -29.41 -3.04 13.77
N ASP A 25 -29.45 -1.70 13.85
CA ASP A 25 -28.43 -0.82 13.29
C ASP A 25 -27.12 -1.06 14.06
N ASP A 26 -26.61 -2.29 14.00
CA ASP A 26 -25.25 -2.61 14.41
C ASP A 26 -24.35 -1.99 13.34
N ASP A 27 -23.66 -0.90 13.70
CA ASP A 27 -22.59 -0.32 12.91
C ASP A 27 -21.57 -1.43 12.57
N GLN A 28 -21.72 -2.05 11.40
CA GLN A 28 -20.88 -3.19 11.01
C GLN A 28 -19.46 -2.68 10.80
N LYS A 29 -18.59 -2.97 11.77
CA LYS A 29 -17.17 -2.63 11.71
C LYS A 29 -16.51 -3.36 10.55
N SER A 30 -15.68 -2.63 9.80
CA SER A 30 -14.96 -3.19 8.66
C SER A 30 -13.94 -4.25 9.10
N THR A 31 -13.83 -5.30 8.29
CA THR A 31 -12.82 -6.36 8.41
C THR A 31 -11.57 -6.08 7.55
N GLU A 32 -11.54 -4.94 6.84
CA GLU A 32 -10.43 -4.57 5.96
C GLU A 32 -9.16 -4.22 6.76
N ALA A 33 -8.08 -4.97 6.51
CA ALA A 33 -6.78 -4.81 7.17
C ALA A 33 -5.66 -4.58 6.15
N GLY A 34 -5.88 -3.73 5.16
CA GLY A 34 -4.91 -3.45 4.09
C GLY A 34 -3.95 -2.32 4.43
N ILE A 35 -2.70 -2.42 3.93
CA ILE A 35 -1.86 -1.26 3.64
C ILE A 35 -2.21 -0.77 2.24
N LEU A 36 -2.59 0.51 2.12
CA LEU A 36 -2.99 1.16 0.88
C LEU A 36 -1.83 1.91 0.22
N SER A 37 -0.94 2.47 1.04
CA SER A 37 0.26 3.16 0.57
C SER A 37 1.39 3.00 1.57
N PHE A 38 2.62 2.89 1.06
CA PHE A 38 3.84 2.85 1.86
C PHE A 38 4.89 3.71 1.17
N LYS A 39 5.28 4.82 1.79
CA LYS A 39 6.13 5.85 1.18
C LYS A 39 7.22 6.31 2.12
N PHE A 40 8.32 6.79 1.55
CA PHE A 40 9.37 7.48 2.28
C PHE A 40 9.47 8.91 1.76
N ASP A 41 8.93 9.85 2.52
CA ASP A 41 8.93 11.26 2.17
C ASP A 41 10.32 11.88 2.42
N LYS A 42 10.95 12.35 1.35
CA LYS A 42 12.32 12.89 1.34
C LYS A 42 12.38 14.36 1.74
N ASP A 43 11.28 15.07 1.55
CA ASP A 43 11.16 16.48 1.89
C ASP A 43 10.90 16.64 3.40
N VAL A 44 10.28 15.63 4.01
CA VAL A 44 10.02 15.60 5.46
C VAL A 44 11.18 14.99 6.25
N VAL A 45 11.82 13.93 5.75
CA VAL A 45 12.93 13.24 6.45
C VAL A 45 14.12 13.06 5.52
N SER A 46 15.25 13.68 5.87
CA SER A 46 16.46 13.66 5.03
C SER A 46 17.02 12.25 4.77
N GLU A 47 16.90 11.35 5.73
CA GLU A 47 17.41 9.98 5.65
C GLU A 47 16.63 9.14 4.63
N ASN A 48 15.36 9.49 4.37
CA ASN A 48 14.55 8.85 3.34
C ASN A 48 15.10 9.06 1.91
N SER A 49 16.04 10.01 1.72
CA SER A 49 16.75 10.21 0.45
C SER A 49 17.45 8.96 -0.07
N LEU A 50 17.80 8.04 0.83
CA LEU A 50 18.47 6.79 0.50
C LEU A 50 17.55 5.75 -0.14
N VAL A 51 16.23 5.96 -0.08
CA VAL A 51 15.24 5.10 -0.72
C VAL A 51 15.02 5.51 -2.17
N PHE A 52 15.12 4.53 -3.06
CA PHE A 52 14.88 4.68 -4.49
C PHE A 52 13.47 4.26 -4.86
N GLY A 53 12.81 5.08 -5.67
CA GLY A 53 11.44 4.82 -6.16
C GLY A 53 10.38 4.74 -5.05
N GLU A 54 9.19 4.33 -5.44
CA GLU A 54 8.12 3.94 -4.51
C GLU A 54 8.28 2.45 -4.15
N PRO A 55 8.13 2.07 -2.86
CA PRO A 55 8.14 0.67 -2.44
C PRO A 55 7.09 -0.19 -3.15
N GLU A 56 7.46 -1.40 -3.55
CA GLU A 56 6.55 -2.36 -4.19
C GLU A 56 5.82 -3.17 -3.12
N ILE A 57 4.49 -3.16 -3.13
CA ILE A 57 3.65 -3.94 -2.22
C ILE A 57 3.08 -5.12 -2.99
N LYS A 58 3.45 -6.35 -2.60
CA LYS A 58 2.98 -7.57 -3.26
C LYS A 58 2.77 -8.69 -2.25
N GLU A 59 1.56 -9.23 -2.19
CA GLU A 59 1.22 -10.44 -1.42
C GLU A 59 1.63 -10.43 0.07
N GLY A 60 1.66 -9.26 0.73
CA GLY A 60 2.09 -9.15 2.13
C GLY A 60 3.60 -9.00 2.30
N GLU A 61 4.33 -8.81 1.22
CA GLU A 61 5.71 -8.33 1.20
C GLU A 61 5.75 -6.88 0.71
N ILE A 62 6.65 -6.09 1.29
CA ILE A 62 6.95 -4.74 0.83
C ILE A 62 8.44 -4.68 0.51
N LYS A 63 8.78 -4.53 -0.77
CA LYS A 63 10.17 -4.39 -1.20
C LYS A 63 10.54 -2.91 -1.24
N VAL A 64 11.58 -2.56 -0.50
CA VAL A 64 12.17 -1.21 -0.46
C VAL A 64 13.55 -1.26 -1.08
N ILE A 65 13.79 -0.46 -2.11
CA ILE A 65 15.12 -0.37 -2.73
C ILE A 65 15.88 0.77 -2.06
N VAL A 66 17.09 0.49 -1.57
CA VAL A 66 17.95 1.46 -0.88
C VAL A 66 19.30 1.58 -1.56
N SER A 67 19.96 2.73 -1.41
CA SER A 67 21.33 2.93 -1.89
C SER A 67 22.32 1.95 -1.25
N SER A 68 23.22 1.39 -2.05
CA SER A 68 24.35 0.61 -1.51
C SER A 68 25.35 1.41 -0.69
N LYS A 69 25.28 2.74 -0.77
CA LYS A 69 26.07 3.64 0.08
C LYS A 69 25.41 3.88 1.45
N ALA A 70 24.17 3.42 1.66
CA ALA A 70 23.47 3.55 2.94
C ALA A 70 24.18 2.73 4.02
N THR A 71 24.44 3.34 5.16
CA THR A 71 25.01 2.65 6.33
C THR A 71 23.90 2.10 7.23
N ASP A 72 24.25 1.16 8.12
CA ASP A 72 23.33 0.65 9.13
C ASP A 72 22.70 1.76 10.00
N ILE A 73 23.44 2.84 10.25
CA ILE A 73 22.96 3.99 11.02
C ILE A 73 21.86 4.72 10.25
N ASP A 74 22.00 4.82 8.93
CA ASP A 74 21.02 5.48 8.09
C ASP A 74 19.75 4.63 7.95
N LEU A 75 19.92 3.31 7.75
CA LEU A 75 18.81 2.35 7.66
C LEU A 75 17.97 2.27 8.95
N LYS A 76 18.54 2.68 10.09
CA LYS A 76 17.84 2.79 11.39
C LYS A 76 16.99 4.04 11.56
N LYS A 77 17.10 4.99 10.63
CA LYS A 77 16.45 6.31 10.70
C LYS A 77 15.37 6.49 9.63
N LEU A 78 15.22 5.53 8.72
CA LEU A 78 14.18 5.60 7.70
C LEU A 78 12.81 5.60 8.37
N THR A 79 11.97 6.53 7.93
CA THR A 79 10.66 6.80 8.53
C THR A 79 9.58 6.71 7.46
N PRO A 80 8.79 5.62 7.42
CA PRO A 80 7.76 5.45 6.42
C PRO A 80 6.45 6.14 6.78
N THR A 81 5.85 6.78 5.79
CA THR A 81 4.46 7.25 5.81
C THR A 81 3.58 6.15 5.20
N ILE A 82 2.61 5.66 5.96
CA ILE A 82 1.86 4.45 5.66
C ILE A 82 0.38 4.75 5.84
N GLU A 83 -0.40 4.51 4.78
CA GLU A 83 -1.85 4.61 4.80
C GLU A 83 -2.44 3.20 4.88
N VAL A 84 -3.46 3.02 5.73
CA VAL A 84 -4.15 1.74 5.92
C VAL A 84 -5.65 1.87 5.64
N SER A 85 -6.33 0.73 5.52
CA SER A 85 -7.79 0.67 5.40
C SER A 85 -8.49 1.56 6.44
N GLN A 86 -9.60 2.18 6.04
CA GLN A 86 -10.36 3.07 6.92
C GLN A 86 -10.75 2.39 8.23
N GLY A 87 -10.47 3.06 9.35
CA GLY A 87 -10.76 2.54 10.70
C GLY A 87 -9.80 1.45 11.18
N ALA A 88 -8.87 0.99 10.35
CA ALA A 88 -7.82 0.08 10.77
C ALA A 88 -6.71 0.80 11.55
N THR A 89 -5.93 0.02 12.30
CA THR A 89 -4.76 0.47 13.05
C THR A 89 -3.52 -0.28 12.57
N LEU A 90 -2.34 0.32 12.74
CA LEU A 90 -1.06 -0.20 12.26
C LEU A 90 -0.04 -0.26 13.40
N SER A 91 0.71 -1.36 13.47
CA SER A 91 1.86 -1.52 14.37
C SER A 91 3.05 -2.15 13.63
N PRO A 92 4.25 -1.56 13.62
CA PRO A 92 4.61 -0.23 14.12
C PRO A 92 3.75 0.89 13.52
N ALA A 93 3.59 2.01 14.23
CA ALA A 93 2.81 3.13 13.73
C ALA A 93 3.43 3.73 12.46
N SER A 94 2.65 4.49 11.69
CA SER A 94 3.22 5.29 10.60
C SER A 94 3.98 6.51 11.16
N GLY A 95 4.99 6.98 10.44
CA GLY A 95 5.70 8.22 10.77
C GLY A 95 6.71 8.08 11.90
N ILE A 96 7.02 6.84 12.31
CA ILE A 96 8.09 6.55 13.27
C ILE A 96 9.27 5.86 12.58
N ALA A 97 10.49 6.25 12.96
CA ALA A 97 11.70 5.61 12.45
C ALA A 97 11.73 4.12 12.84
N GLN A 98 12.18 3.27 11.92
CA GLN A 98 12.35 1.83 12.15
C GLN A 98 13.75 1.35 11.73
N ASP A 99 14.16 0.20 12.28
CA ASP A 99 15.43 -0.44 11.94
C ASP A 99 15.28 -1.36 10.72
N PHE A 100 15.59 -0.83 9.54
CA PHE A 100 15.58 -1.59 8.29
C PHE A 100 16.90 -2.29 7.97
N THR A 101 17.82 -2.42 8.94
CA THR A 101 18.97 -3.35 8.77
C THR A 101 18.53 -4.82 8.76
N LYS A 102 17.27 -5.08 9.12
CA LYS A 102 16.60 -6.38 9.12
C LYS A 102 15.18 -6.22 8.60
N ASP A 103 14.53 -7.35 8.33
CA ASP A 103 13.11 -7.38 7.99
C ASP A 103 12.27 -6.73 9.09
N VAL A 104 11.38 -5.82 8.71
CA VAL A 104 10.44 -5.16 9.62
C VAL A 104 9.04 -5.67 9.34
N VAL A 105 8.35 -6.19 10.36
CA VAL A 105 6.98 -6.67 10.22
C VAL A 105 6.00 -5.61 10.68
N TYR A 106 5.10 -5.21 9.79
CA TYR A 106 3.94 -4.37 10.10
C TYR A 106 2.69 -5.24 10.20
N THR A 107 1.88 -5.02 11.23
CA THR A 107 0.57 -5.65 11.39
C THR A 107 -0.52 -4.59 11.32
N VAL A 108 -1.40 -4.74 10.33
CA VAL A 108 -2.65 -4.00 10.26
C VAL A 108 -3.71 -4.77 11.02
N THR A 109 -4.40 -4.12 11.95
CA THR A 109 -5.59 -4.65 12.60
C THR A 109 -6.80 -3.87 12.11
N ALA A 110 -7.78 -4.54 11.51
CA ALA A 110 -8.99 -3.93 10.99
C ALA A 110 -9.82 -3.27 12.10
N GLN A 111 -10.84 -2.52 11.69
CA GLN A 111 -11.72 -1.80 12.61
C GLN A 111 -12.48 -2.75 13.56
N ASP A 112 -12.77 -3.97 13.12
CA ASP A 112 -13.39 -5.03 13.93
C ASP A 112 -12.51 -5.46 15.13
N GLY A 113 -11.21 -5.13 15.14
CA GLY A 113 -10.24 -5.51 16.16
C GLY A 113 -9.77 -6.97 16.11
N VAL A 114 -10.32 -7.77 15.19
CA VAL A 114 -10.10 -9.21 15.07
C VAL A 114 -9.33 -9.56 13.80
N SER A 115 -9.75 -9.01 12.66
CA SER A 115 -9.13 -9.26 11.37
C SER A 115 -7.76 -8.58 11.32
N LYS A 116 -6.73 -9.36 10.98
CA LYS A 116 -5.34 -8.89 10.95
C LYS A 116 -4.64 -9.34 9.69
N LYS A 117 -3.74 -8.49 9.21
CA LYS A 117 -2.84 -8.81 8.10
C LYS A 117 -1.43 -8.31 8.41
N SER A 118 -0.46 -9.17 8.17
CA SER A 118 0.96 -8.84 8.36
C SER A 118 1.63 -8.57 7.02
N TYR A 119 2.52 -7.58 7.03
CA TYR A 119 3.33 -7.14 5.90
C TYR A 119 4.80 -7.17 6.31
N THR A 120 5.63 -7.90 5.58
CA THR A 120 7.08 -7.95 5.85
C THR A 120 7.80 -7.01 4.90
N VAL A 121 8.46 -6.00 5.46
CA VAL A 121 9.27 -5.07 4.69
C VAL A 121 10.68 -5.62 4.57
N LYS A 122 11.17 -5.70 3.33
CA LYS A 122 12.52 -6.16 3.01
C LYS A 122 13.25 -5.07 2.23
N THR A 123 14.48 -4.79 2.64
CA THR A 123 15.34 -3.86 1.90
C THR A 123 16.22 -4.61 0.91
N VAL A 124 16.30 -4.08 -0.31
CA VAL A 124 17.24 -4.53 -1.34
C VAL A 124 18.23 -3.40 -1.59
N SER A 125 19.50 -3.66 -1.33
CA SER A 125 20.58 -2.73 -1.62
C SER A 125 20.87 -2.71 -3.12
N LEU A 126 20.89 -1.53 -3.72
CA LEU A 126 21.22 -1.35 -5.13
C LEU A 126 22.42 -0.41 -5.28
N GLU A 127 23.45 -0.92 -5.96
CA GLU A 127 24.53 -0.08 -6.45
C GLU A 127 24.06 0.64 -7.71
N VAL A 128 23.87 1.95 -7.61
CA VAL A 128 23.74 2.78 -8.80
C VAL A 128 25.16 3.14 -9.22
N SER A 129 25.70 2.43 -10.21
CA SER A 129 26.91 2.89 -10.88
C SER A 129 26.55 4.19 -11.63
N GLU A 130 27.43 5.18 -11.54
CA GLU A 130 27.20 6.57 -11.95
C GLU A 130 26.91 6.75 -13.46
N SER A 131 26.81 5.67 -14.22
CA SER A 131 26.57 5.65 -15.66
C SER A 131 25.34 4.80 -16.01
N ILE A 132 24.14 5.38 -15.90
CA ILE A 132 22.96 4.83 -16.58
C ILE A 132 23.00 5.36 -18.03
N TYR A 133 23.34 4.50 -18.99
CA TYR A 133 23.27 4.83 -20.42
C TYR A 133 21.83 4.57 -20.92
N GLY A 134 21.14 5.61 -21.37
CA GLY A 134 19.83 5.49 -22.04
C GLY A 134 19.74 6.37 -23.28
N THR A 135 19.08 5.89 -24.34
CA THR A 135 18.72 6.70 -25.53
C THR A 135 17.21 6.93 -25.51
N TYR A 136 16.78 8.19 -25.50
CA TYR A 136 15.36 8.56 -25.52
C TYR A 136 14.80 8.46 -26.94
N LEU A 137 14.01 7.42 -27.23
CA LEU A 137 13.39 7.18 -28.55
C LEU A 137 11.87 7.38 -28.57
N GLY A 138 11.35 8.33 -27.78
CA GLY A 138 9.98 8.85 -27.93
C GLY A 138 8.84 8.00 -27.38
N GLU A 139 9.05 6.70 -27.13
CA GLU A 139 8.08 5.84 -26.41
C GLU A 139 8.83 4.95 -25.41
N ILE A 140 8.59 5.20 -24.11
CA ILE A 140 8.95 4.42 -22.91
C ILE A 140 10.44 4.07 -22.74
N LEU A 141 11.05 4.62 -21.70
CA LEU A 141 12.38 4.22 -21.22
C LEU A 141 12.22 2.99 -20.31
N GLU A 142 12.38 1.78 -20.86
CA GLU A 142 12.64 0.61 -20.00
C GLU A 142 14.10 0.65 -19.58
N VAL A 143 14.33 1.00 -18.31
CA VAL A 143 15.67 0.91 -17.72
C VAL A 143 15.70 -0.30 -16.81
N GLU A 144 16.46 -1.31 -17.20
CA GLU A 144 16.75 -2.46 -16.35
C GLU A 144 18.13 -2.27 -15.71
N LEU A 145 18.21 -2.42 -14.38
CA LEU A 145 19.47 -2.55 -13.66
C LEU A 145 19.53 -3.96 -13.06
N ASN A 146 20.50 -4.76 -13.51
CA ASN A 146 20.69 -6.16 -13.08
C ASN A 146 19.42 -7.04 -13.22
N GLY A 147 18.60 -6.79 -14.25
CA GLY A 147 17.36 -7.55 -14.50
C GLY A 147 16.15 -7.11 -13.66
N LEU A 148 16.22 -5.95 -12.98
CA LEU A 148 15.08 -5.34 -12.29
C LEU A 148 14.63 -4.07 -13.04
N PRO A 149 13.34 -3.95 -13.39
CA PRO A 149 12.81 -2.75 -14.03
C PRO A 149 12.81 -1.58 -13.05
N LEU A 150 13.35 -0.43 -13.45
CA LEU A 150 13.17 0.83 -12.73
C LEU A 150 11.73 1.29 -12.90
N LEU A 151 10.94 1.19 -11.83
CA LEU A 151 9.50 1.42 -11.84
C LEU A 151 9.14 2.85 -12.29
N ASP A 152 8.51 2.90 -13.46
CA ASP A 152 7.37 3.73 -13.84
C ASP A 152 7.53 5.26 -13.62
N GLY A 153 8.22 5.92 -14.56
CA GLY A 153 7.95 7.28 -15.09
C GLY A 153 7.81 8.50 -14.16
N LYS A 154 7.80 8.34 -12.84
CA LYS A 154 7.40 9.38 -11.86
C LYS A 154 8.49 9.71 -10.85
N SER A 155 9.59 8.95 -10.85
CA SER A 155 10.66 9.06 -9.85
C SER A 155 12.02 9.45 -10.44
N ILE A 156 12.04 10.09 -11.61
CA ILE A 156 13.27 10.74 -12.10
C ILE A 156 13.43 12.07 -11.33
N PRO A 157 14.52 12.28 -10.57
CA PRO A 157 14.75 13.55 -9.89
C PRO A 157 14.80 14.68 -10.93
N GLU A 158 14.05 15.75 -10.66
CA GLU A 158 13.71 16.85 -11.57
C GLU A 158 14.92 17.62 -12.16
N LYS A 159 16.14 17.32 -11.74
CA LYS A 159 17.34 18.05 -12.18
C LYS A 159 18.53 17.15 -12.41
N ILE A 160 18.51 16.43 -13.52
CA ILE A 160 19.72 15.89 -14.12
C ILE A 160 20.26 16.99 -15.05
N HIS A 161 21.37 17.63 -14.67
CA HIS A 161 22.03 18.62 -15.52
C HIS A 161 22.59 17.92 -16.77
N LEU A 162 21.98 18.16 -17.92
CA LEU A 162 22.44 17.64 -19.21
C LEU A 162 23.63 18.47 -19.69
N THR A 163 24.83 17.89 -19.72
CA THR A 163 25.93 18.47 -20.51
C THR A 163 26.11 17.65 -21.78
N GLN A 164 25.71 18.24 -22.91
CA GLN A 164 25.85 17.62 -24.23
C GLN A 164 27.34 17.45 -24.55
N GLY A 165 27.81 16.20 -24.64
CA GLY A 165 29.14 15.91 -25.13
C GLY A 165 29.22 16.11 -26.65
N ALA A 166 30.38 16.57 -27.12
CA ALA A 166 30.62 17.11 -28.46
C ALA A 166 30.48 16.12 -29.66
N ASN A 167 29.86 14.96 -29.50
CA ASN A 167 29.72 13.94 -30.56
C ASN A 167 28.29 13.37 -30.69
N GLY A 168 27.27 14.10 -30.23
CA GLY A 168 25.87 13.60 -30.24
C GLY A 168 25.60 12.49 -29.21
N LYS A 169 26.61 12.11 -28.41
CA LYS A 169 26.41 11.39 -27.15
C LYS A 169 26.12 12.41 -26.06
N ALA A 170 24.92 12.35 -25.49
CA ALA A 170 24.68 12.98 -24.20
C ALA A 170 25.53 12.25 -23.17
N HIS A 171 26.41 12.98 -22.49
CA HIS A 171 27.08 12.49 -21.30
C HIS A 171 26.21 12.90 -20.12
N PHE A 172 25.87 11.92 -19.30
CA PHE A 172 25.24 12.08 -17.99
C PHE A 172 26.30 11.76 -16.94
#